data_AF-A0AAW1ICA7-F1
#
_entry.id   AF-A0AAW1ICA7-F1
#
_cell.length_a   1.000
_cell.length_b   1.000
_cell.length_c   1.000
_cell.angle_alpha   90.00
_cell.angle_beta   90.00
_cell.angle_gamma   90.00
#
_symmetry.space_group_name_H-M   'P 1'
#
loop_
_entity.id
_entity.type
_entity.pdbx_description
1 polymer ?
#
loop_
_entity_poly.entity_id
_entity_poly.type
_entity_poly.pdbx_seq_one_letter_code
_entity_poly.pdbx_strand_id
1 'polypeptide(L)'
;MTTKVTQQIMTEVRSSKYFSIIVDSTPDISHVDQLTFVVRYVLEDGSPVERFVEFIPNAGHTGEDMFTAIETTLQKHKINVLNCRGQSYDNA
;
A
#
# COMPACT_ATOMS: atom_id res chain seq x y z
N MET A 1 2.63 -14.88 -12.95
CA MET A 1 2.85 -13.76 -13.89
C MET A 1 2.75 -12.37 -13.22
N THR A 2 2.46 -12.27 -11.92
CA THR A 2 2.20 -11.01 -11.18
C THR A 2 3.46 -10.29 -10.66
N THR A 3 4.58 -10.98 -10.50
CA THR A 3 5.79 -10.41 -9.87
C THR A 3 6.42 -9.26 -10.66
N LYS A 4 6.36 -9.29 -12.00
CA LYS A 4 6.96 -8.25 -12.85
C LYS A 4 6.27 -6.90 -12.69
N VAL A 5 4.94 -6.89 -12.60
CA VAL A 5 4.16 -5.65 -12.45
C VAL A 5 4.41 -5.04 -11.07
N THR A 6 4.33 -5.84 -10.00
CA THR A 6 4.63 -5.35 -8.65
C THR A 6 6.07 -4.85 -8.55
N GLN A 7 7.05 -5.57 -9.14
CA GLN A 7 8.44 -5.11 -9.17
C GLN A 7 8.60 -3.77 -9.89
N GLN A 8 7.90 -3.58 -11.02
CA GLN A 8 7.92 -2.31 -11.74
C GLN A 8 7.35 -1.18 -10.89
N ILE A 9 6.20 -1.39 -10.25
CA ILE A 9 5.59 -0.42 -9.33
C ILE A 9 6.58 -0.06 -8.21
N MET A 10 7.23 -1.06 -7.59
CA MET A 10 8.19 -0.79 -6.52
C MET A 10 9.45 -0.07 -7.01
N THR A 11 9.88 -0.28 -8.25
CA THR A 11 10.98 0.48 -8.85
C THR A 11 10.59 1.93 -9.04
N GLU A 12 9.40 2.20 -9.56
CA GLU A 12 8.88 3.56 -9.75
C GLU A 12 8.72 4.30 -8.42
N VAL A 13 8.11 3.66 -7.41
CA VAL A 13 7.96 4.23 -6.05
C VAL A 13 9.32 4.62 -5.46
N ARG A 14 10.34 3.77 -5.64
CA ARG A 14 11.69 4.09 -5.13
C ARG A 14 12.35 5.23 -5.93
N SER A 15 12.12 5.32 -7.24
CA SER A 15 12.62 6.43 -8.07
C SER A 15 11.98 7.75 -7.65
N SER A 16 10.66 7.77 -7.43
CA SER A 16 9.92 8.94 -6.96
C SER A 16 10.35 9.42 -5.57
N LYS A 17 11.06 8.58 -4.80
CA LYS A 17 11.46 8.74 -3.39
C LYS A 17 10.26 8.87 -2.46
N TYR A 18 9.41 9.87 -2.64
CA TYR A 18 8.25 10.17 -1.82
C TYR A 18 6.98 9.54 -2.39
N PHE A 19 6.12 9.07 -1.50
CA PHE A 19 4.85 8.43 -1.83
C PHE A 19 3.85 8.64 -0.70
N SER A 20 2.58 8.33 -0.96
CA SER A 20 1.54 8.14 0.05
C SER A 20 0.92 6.75 -0.08
N ILE A 21 0.33 6.27 1.01
CA ILE A 21 -0.43 5.02 1.02
C ILE A 21 -1.91 5.32 1.19
N ILE A 22 -2.73 4.49 0.55
CA ILE A 22 -4.18 4.45 0.73
C ILE A 22 -4.51 3.03 1.13
N VAL A 23 -5.16 2.90 2.28
CA VAL A 23 -5.56 1.64 2.88
C VAL A 23 -7.07 1.66 3.03
N ASP A 24 -7.74 0.72 2.37
CA ASP A 24 -9.20 0.66 2.33
C ASP A 24 -9.68 -0.72 2.76
N SER A 25 -10.76 -0.79 3.54
CA SER A 25 -11.33 -2.06 3.99
C SER A 25 -12.39 -2.53 3.00
N THR A 26 -12.15 -3.67 2.36
CA THR A 26 -13.12 -4.30 1.47
C THR A 26 -13.54 -5.65 2.04
N PRO A 27 -14.85 -5.93 2.16
CA PRO A 27 -15.31 -7.27 2.49
C PRO A 27 -15.03 -8.19 1.31
N ASP A 28 -14.52 -9.40 1.58
CA ASP A 28 -14.39 -10.43 0.57
C ASP A 28 -15.68 -11.26 0.40
N ILE A 29 -15.67 -12.21 -0.54
CA ILE A 29 -16.83 -13.08 -0.84
C ILE A 29 -17.28 -13.88 0.40
N SER A 30 -16.37 -14.13 1.36
CA SER A 30 -16.64 -14.83 2.62
C SER A 30 -17.03 -13.90 3.78
N HIS A 31 -17.21 -12.60 3.53
CA HIS A 31 -17.45 -11.55 4.53
C HIS A 31 -16.30 -11.39 5.53
N VAL A 32 -15.07 -11.75 5.14
CA VAL A 32 -13.87 -11.45 5.92
C VAL A 32 -13.28 -10.14 5.39
N ASP A 33 -13.02 -9.20 6.29
CA ASP A 33 -12.41 -7.92 5.94
C ASP A 33 -10.97 -8.13 5.44
N GLN A 34 -10.69 -7.57 4.27
CA GLN A 34 -9.35 -7.48 3.70
C GLN A 34 -8.99 -6.01 3.49
N LEU A 35 -7.74 -5.66 3.76
CA LEU A 35 -7.26 -4.32 3.47
C LEU A 35 -6.69 -4.28 2.06
N THR A 36 -7.13 -3.33 1.26
CA THR A 36 -6.44 -3.00 0.01
C THR A 36 -5.24 -2.12 0.32
N PHE A 37 -4.08 -2.44 -0.23
CA PHE A 37 -2.88 -1.61 -0.11
C PHE A 37 -2.58 -0.96 -1.45
N VAL A 38 -2.79 0.35 -1.51
CA VAL A 38 -2.58 1.18 -2.69
C VAL A 38 -1.48 2.18 -2.39
N VAL A 39 -0.58 2.38 -3.36
CA VAL A 39 0.48 3.39 -3.27
C VAL A 39 0.26 4.46 -4.32
N ARG A 40 0.39 5.72 -3.91
CA ARG A 40 0.34 6.90 -4.78
C ARG A 40 1.69 7.59 -4.80
N TYR A 41 2.18 7.92 -5.98
CA TYR A 41 3.45 8.59 -6.19
C TYR A 41 3.41 9.44 -7.46
N VAL A 42 4.47 10.22 -7.70
CA VAL A 42 4.58 11.11 -8.86
C VAL A 42 5.71 10.59 -9.76
N LEU A 43 5.40 10.35 -11.02
CA LEU A 43 6.37 9.94 -12.03
C LEU A 43 7.34 11.09 -12.37
N GLU A 44 8.42 10.77 -13.08
CA GLU A 44 9.45 11.75 -13.46
C GLU A 44 8.91 12.90 -14.34
N ASP A 45 7.84 12.63 -15.10
CA ASP A 45 7.13 13.62 -15.92
C ASP A 45 6.19 14.54 -15.10
N GLY A 46 6.10 14.34 -13.79
CA GLY A 46 5.21 15.07 -12.89
C GLY A 46 3.80 14.50 -12.79
N SER A 47 3.49 13.40 -13.49
CA SER A 47 2.17 12.78 -13.46
C SER A 47 1.93 12.02 -12.15
N PRO A 48 0.86 12.31 -11.40
CA PRO A 48 0.49 11.49 -10.24
C PRO A 48 -0.10 10.16 -10.72
N VAL A 49 0.31 9.08 -10.07
CA VAL A 49 -0.21 7.73 -10.34
C VAL A 49 -0.58 7.02 -9.05
N GLU A 50 -1.62 6.19 -9.14
CA GLU A 50 -2.07 5.30 -8.08
C GLU A 50 -1.94 3.86 -8.57
N ARG A 51 -1.42 2.99 -7.69
CA ARG A 51 -1.15 1.59 -8.00
C ARG A 51 -1.64 0.70 -6.87
N PHE A 52 -2.58 -0.19 -7.19
CA PHE A 52 -2.90 -1.32 -6.35
C PHE A 52 -1.71 -2.27 -6.28
N VAL A 53 -1.33 -2.66 -5.07
CA VAL A 53 -0.18 -3.53 -4.82
C VAL A 53 -0.66 -4.92 -4.42
N GLU A 54 -1.46 -5.02 -3.37
CA GLU A 54 -1.99 -6.28 -2.87
C GLU A 54 -3.19 -6.10 -1.94
N PHE A 55 -3.89 -7.21 -1.69
CA PHE A 55 -4.78 -7.36 -0.55
C PHE A 55 -3.97 -7.89 0.64
N ILE A 56 -4.18 -7.30 1.80
CA ILE A 56 -3.63 -7.76 3.08
C ILE A 56 -4.75 -8.51 3.80
N PRO A 57 -4.66 -9.84 3.94
CA PRO A 57 -5.70 -10.62 4.60
C PRO A 57 -5.67 -10.38 6.11
N ASN A 58 -6.86 -10.28 6.72
CA ASN A 58 -7.04 -10.42 8.17
C ASN A 58 -6.10 -9.55 9.02
N ALA A 59 -6.09 -8.24 8.74
CA ALA A 59 -5.25 -7.27 9.43
C ALA A 59 -5.75 -6.88 10.83
N GLY A 60 -6.68 -7.66 11.41
CA GLY A 60 -7.36 -7.32 12.66
C GLY A 60 -8.25 -6.08 12.56
N HIS A 61 -8.89 -5.72 13.68
CA HIS A 61 -9.76 -4.54 13.77
C HIS A 61 -9.19 -3.45 14.69
N THR A 62 -8.03 -3.69 15.30
CA THR A 62 -7.38 -2.68 16.15
C THR A 62 -6.39 -1.85 15.33
N GLY A 63 -6.10 -0.63 15.78
CA GLY A 63 -5.10 0.21 15.14
C GLY A 63 -3.69 -0.39 15.18
N GLU A 64 -3.37 -1.18 16.21
CA GLU A 64 -2.10 -1.90 16.32
C GLU A 64 -1.97 -2.98 15.25
N ASP A 65 -3.00 -3.81 15.08
CA ASP A 65 -3.01 -4.86 14.06
C ASP A 65 -2.85 -4.27 12.65
N MET A 66 -3.58 -3.17 12.35
CA MET A 66 -3.46 -2.46 11.08
C MET A 66 -2.05 -1.90 10.86
N PHE A 67 -1.47 -1.28 11.90
CA PHE A 67 -0.10 -0.76 11.82
C PHE A 67 0.91 -1.87 11.53
N THR A 68 0.83 -2.99 12.26
CA THR A 68 1.72 -4.15 12.05
C THR A 68 1.56 -4.73 10.64
N ALA A 69 0.33 -4.82 10.14
CA ALA A 69 0.04 -5.31 8.79
C ALA A 69 0.66 -4.40 7.70
N ILE A 70 0.56 -3.09 7.87
CA ILE A 70 1.13 -2.10 6.95
C ILE A 70 2.65 -2.08 7.03
N GLU A 71 3.22 -2.09 8.24
CA GLU A 71 4.66 -2.14 8.44
C GLU A 71 5.26 -3.39 7.78
N THR A 72 4.63 -4.55 7.99
CA THR A 72 5.04 -5.82 7.37
C THR A 72 4.98 -5.73 5.84
N THR A 73 3.93 -5.12 5.29
CA THR A 73 3.76 -4.90 3.84
C THR A 73 4.85 -3.99 3.27
N LEU A 74 5.16 -2.88 3.95
CA LEU A 74 6.23 -1.96 3.55
C LEU A 74 7.60 -2.66 3.57
N GLN A 75 7.90 -3.45 4.61
CA GLN A 75 9.13 -4.23 4.72
C GLN A 75 9.24 -5.28 3.61
N LYS A 76 8.16 -6.04 3.35
CA LYS A 76 8.07 -7.03 2.27
C LYS A 76 8.45 -6.42 0.91
N HIS A 77 7.95 -5.21 0.64
CA HIS A 77 8.24 -4.49 -0.61
C HIS A 77 9.50 -3.64 -0.57
N LYS A 78 10.25 -3.63 0.54
CA LYS A 78 11.46 -2.81 0.73
C LYS A 78 11.21 -1.34 0.41
N ILE A 79 10.09 -0.81 0.91
CA ILE A 79 9.75 0.62 0.85
C ILE A 79 10.08 1.23 2.22
N ASN A 80 10.80 2.35 2.22
CA ASN A 80 11.13 3.05 3.44
C ASN A 80 9.94 3.91 3.91
N VAL A 81 9.37 3.58 5.07
CA VAL A 81 8.27 4.33 5.69
C VAL A 81 8.63 5.82 5.94
N LEU A 82 9.90 6.14 6.16
CA LEU A 82 10.36 7.52 6.37
C LEU A 82 10.17 8.42 5.14
N ASN A 83 9.95 7.82 3.97
CA ASN A 83 9.64 8.52 2.75
C ASN A 83 8.13 8.68 2.50
N CYS A 84 7.28 8.04 3.32
CA CYS A 84 5.84 8.21 3.26
C CYS A 84 5.46 9.64 3.67
N ARG A 85 4.67 10.32 2.85
CA ARG A 85 4.23 11.72 3.05
C ARG A 85 2.72 11.88 3.22
N GLY A 86 1.97 10.79 3.16
CA GLY A 86 0.54 10.78 3.40
C GLY A 86 0.03 9.37 3.62
N GLN A 87 -0.96 9.23 4.49
CA GLN A 87 -1.64 7.97 4.77
C GLN A 87 -3.13 8.27 4.77
N SER A 88 -3.90 7.52 4.00
CA SER A 88 -5.37 7.62 3.96
C SER A 88 -5.94 6.27 4.34
N TYR A 89 -6.90 6.27 5.26
CA TYR A 89 -7.58 5.09 5.78
C TYR A 89 -9.08 5.27 5.58
N ASP A 90 -9.78 4.27 5.03
CA ASP A 90 -11.24 4.29 5.02
C ASP A 90 -11.81 3.94 6.41
N ASN A 91 -12.94 4.55 6.78
CA ASN A 91 -13.62 4.42 8.08
C ASN A 91 -12.81 4.77 9.34
N ALA A 92 -12.32 6.02 9.46
CA ALA A 92 -11.93 6.59 10.75
C ALA A 92 -13.15 6.96 11.62
#